data_AF-T1D1B2-F1
#
_entry.id   AF-T1D1B2-F1
#
_cell.length_a   1.000
_cell.length_b   1.000
_cell.length_c   1.000
_cell.angle_alpha   90.00
_cell.angle_beta   90.00
_cell.angle_gamma   90.00
#
_symmetry.space_group_name_H-M   'P 1'
#
loop_
_entity.id
_entity.type
_entity.pdbx_description
1 polymer ?
#
loop_
_entity_poly.entity_id
_entity_poly.type
_entity_poly.pdbx_seq_one_letter_code
_entity_poly.pdbx_strand_id
1 'polypeptide(L)'
;MRRIFQRFSELRSATALCRELALDGVTTKMWKTADGNVRNGTPMDKKYLSKALRNPIYVGEIRHKGVVHAGQHEPIIPRQLWDRVQAILAEDASERMGKTQTRGKTDALLRGLLFGANGEKYHITFSKKPSGKKYRYYIPKADQRYGSGTSATGMIPADQIEEVVVNMLIQALQSPESVQGVWKQVRLLYPEIGEPTVVLA
;
A
#
# COMPACT_ATOMS: atom_id res chain seq x y z
N MET A 1 -18.08 11.18 7.31
CA MET A 1 -17.97 9.70 7.35
C MET A 1 -17.84 9.07 5.97
N ARG A 2 -18.72 9.32 4.99
CA ARG A 2 -18.62 8.76 3.62
C ARG A 2 -17.21 8.93 3.01
N ARG A 3 -16.67 10.15 3.05
CA ARG A 3 -15.29 10.47 2.62
C ARG A 3 -14.22 9.58 3.28
N ILE A 4 -14.30 9.37 4.60
CA ILE A 4 -13.33 8.56 5.35
C ILE A 4 -13.33 7.10 4.86
N PHE A 5 -14.50 6.51 4.61
CA PHE A 5 -14.61 5.13 4.10
C PHE A 5 -14.10 5.01 2.66
N GLN A 6 -14.43 5.98 1.79
CA GLN A 6 -13.92 6.03 0.42
C GLN A 6 -12.40 6.12 0.40
N ARG A 7 -11.83 7.10 1.11
CA ARG A 7 -10.38 7.28 1.20
C ARG A 7 -9.68 6.08 1.83
N PHE A 8 -10.25 5.45 2.85
CA PHE A 8 -9.70 4.20 3.37
C PHE A 8 -9.67 3.08 2.32
N SER A 9 -10.74 2.95 1.52
CA SER A 9 -10.82 1.92 0.49
C SER A 9 -9.76 2.09 -0.60
N GLU A 10 -9.40 3.34 -0.92
CA GLU A 10 -8.36 3.70 -1.87
C GLU A 10 -6.95 3.50 -1.28
N LEU A 11 -6.72 4.05 -0.07
CA LEU A 11 -5.41 4.04 0.57
C LEU A 11 -5.03 2.68 1.17
N ARG A 12 -6.01 1.91 1.63
CA ARG A 12 -5.85 0.62 2.36
C ARG A 12 -4.94 0.69 3.59
N SER A 13 -4.68 1.90 4.09
CA SER A 13 -3.82 2.19 5.24
C SER A 13 -4.44 3.23 6.16
N ALA A 14 -4.75 2.82 7.39
CA ALA A 14 -5.26 3.72 8.42
C ALA A 14 -4.23 4.80 8.79
N THR A 15 -2.93 4.50 8.73
CA THR A 15 -1.87 5.48 9.01
C THR A 15 -1.78 6.53 7.92
N ALA A 16 -1.90 6.12 6.65
CA ALA A 16 -1.92 7.08 5.53
C ALA A 16 -3.16 7.98 5.62
N LEU A 17 -4.31 7.39 5.97
CA LEU A 17 -5.55 8.14 6.18
C LEU A 17 -5.45 9.13 7.35
N CYS A 18 -4.85 8.76 8.48
CA CYS A 18 -4.59 9.71 9.58
C CYS A 18 -3.76 10.90 9.11
N ARG A 19 -2.69 10.65 8.33
CA ARG A 19 -1.82 11.72 7.81
C ARG A 19 -2.60 12.64 6.87
N GLU A 20 -3.38 12.08 5.96
CA GLU A 20 -4.22 12.86 5.05
C GLU A 20 -5.23 13.73 5.81
N LEU A 21 -5.98 13.14 6.75
CA LEU A 21 -6.96 13.88 7.55
C LEU A 21 -6.31 14.97 8.42
N ALA A 22 -5.10 14.73 8.93
CA ALA A 22 -4.35 15.74 9.68
C ALA A 22 -3.89 16.90 8.79
N LEU A 23 -3.45 16.64 7.56
CA LEU A 23 -3.10 17.68 6.58
C LEU A 23 -4.33 18.52 6.18
N ASP A 24 -5.49 17.88 6.08
CA ASP A 24 -6.76 18.55 5.78
C ASP A 24 -7.38 19.26 6.99
N GLY A 25 -6.73 19.22 8.16
CA GLY A 25 -7.25 19.84 9.39
C GLY A 25 -8.53 19.17 9.94
N VAL A 26 -8.83 17.93 9.53
CA VAL A 26 -10.04 17.21 9.97
C VAL A 26 -9.86 16.70 11.39
N THR A 27 -10.72 17.19 12.30
CA THR A 27 -10.71 16.82 13.72
C THR A 27 -11.98 16.08 14.13
N THR A 28 -11.94 15.48 15.32
CA THR A 28 -13.13 14.96 15.99
C THR A 28 -14.07 16.11 16.38
N LYS A 29 -15.35 15.77 16.63
CA LYS A 29 -16.38 16.77 16.95
C LYS A 29 -15.98 17.59 18.18
N MET A 30 -15.95 18.91 18.04
CA MET A 30 -15.93 19.84 19.16
C MET A 30 -17.31 19.85 19.84
N TRP A 31 -17.35 19.85 21.17
CA TRP A 31 -18.60 19.90 21.91
C TRP A 31 -18.43 20.65 23.23
N LYS A 32 -19.53 21.25 23.70
CA LYS A 32 -19.59 21.96 24.98
C LYS A 32 -20.19 21.04 26.05
N THR A 33 -19.58 21.00 27.22
CA THR A 33 -20.16 20.30 28.38
C THR A 33 -21.34 21.09 28.94
N ALA A 34 -22.18 20.44 29.76
CA ALA A 34 -23.27 21.12 30.46
C ALA A 34 -22.75 22.29 31.33
N ASP A 35 -21.56 22.14 31.91
CA ASP A 35 -20.88 23.16 32.72
C ASP A 35 -20.25 24.31 31.89
N GLY A 36 -20.53 24.40 30.59
CA GLY A 36 -20.06 25.47 29.71
C GLY A 36 -18.63 25.30 29.17
N ASN A 37 -17.86 24.31 29.64
CA ASN A 37 -16.50 24.07 29.15
C ASN A 37 -16.48 23.56 27.71
N VAL A 38 -15.65 24.16 26.86
CA VAL A 38 -15.49 23.78 25.46
C VAL A 38 -14.41 22.69 25.35
N ARG A 39 -14.80 21.52 24.83
CA ARG A 39 -13.84 20.46 24.44
C ARG A 39 -13.55 20.56 22.95
N ASN A 40 -12.34 20.99 22.64
CA ASN A 40 -11.84 21.10 21.27
C ASN A 40 -11.77 19.74 20.57
N GLY A 41 -11.97 19.77 19.26
CA GLY A 41 -11.75 18.60 18.41
C GLY A 41 -10.28 18.23 18.36
N THR A 42 -9.97 16.94 18.51
CA THR A 42 -8.61 16.41 18.36
C THR A 42 -8.41 15.78 16.99
N PRO A 43 -7.19 15.81 16.41
CA PRO A 43 -6.88 15.07 15.19
C PRO A 43 -7.26 13.60 15.32
N MET A 44 -7.82 13.03 14.25
CA MET A 44 -8.28 11.64 14.25
C MET A 44 -7.10 10.67 14.23
N ASP A 45 -6.88 9.99 15.35
CA ASP A 45 -5.81 9.01 15.49
C ASP A 45 -6.16 7.64 14.85
N LYS A 46 -5.15 6.77 14.76
CA LYS A 46 -5.31 5.43 14.18
C LYS A 46 -6.33 4.59 14.96
N LYS A 47 -6.39 4.76 16.28
CA LYS A 47 -7.30 4.02 17.17
C LYS A 47 -8.75 4.40 16.89
N TYR A 48 -9.03 5.70 16.73
CA TYR A 48 -10.32 6.26 16.37
C TYR A 48 -10.76 5.73 15.01
N LEU A 49 -9.93 5.88 13.97
CA LEU A 49 -10.26 5.39 12.63
C LEU A 49 -10.49 3.88 12.61
N SER A 50 -9.66 3.10 13.32
CA SER A 50 -9.81 1.65 13.43
C SER A 50 -11.16 1.24 14.04
N LYS A 51 -11.64 1.98 15.05
CA LYS A 51 -12.96 1.78 15.65
C LYS A 51 -14.08 2.22 14.71
N ALA A 52 -13.95 3.40 14.10
CA ALA A 52 -14.96 3.95 13.20
C ALA A 52 -15.19 3.05 11.97
N LEU A 53 -14.12 2.58 11.33
CA LEU A 53 -14.20 1.71 10.16
C LEU A 53 -14.80 0.32 10.45
N ARG A 54 -14.88 -0.10 11.73
CA ARG A 54 -15.48 -1.38 12.17
C ARG A 54 -16.84 -1.22 12.86
N ASN A 55 -17.39 0.00 12.90
CA ASN A 55 -18.67 0.24 13.55
C ASN A 55 -19.84 0.05 12.56
N PRO A 56 -20.69 -0.98 12.73
CA PRO A 56 -21.80 -1.28 11.83
C PRO A 56 -22.90 -0.21 11.85
N ILE A 57 -22.85 0.75 12.79
CA ILE A 57 -23.80 1.87 12.83
C ILE A 57 -23.84 2.65 11.52
N TYR A 58 -22.72 2.74 10.79
CA TYR A 58 -22.67 3.49 9.55
C TYR A 58 -23.48 2.83 8.42
N VAL A 59 -23.74 1.52 8.51
CA VAL A 59 -24.50 0.76 7.51
C VAL A 59 -25.93 0.42 7.95
N GLY A 60 -26.46 1.12 8.96
CA GLY A 60 -27.84 0.90 9.44
C GLY A 60 -27.97 -0.27 10.41
N GLU A 61 -26.87 -0.74 11.02
CA GLU A 61 -26.86 -1.91 11.91
C GLU A 61 -26.37 -1.56 13.31
N ILE A 62 -26.76 -2.33 14.32
CA ILE A 62 -26.39 -2.11 15.73
C ILE A 62 -25.81 -3.39 16.32
N ARG A 63 -24.67 -3.28 17.01
CA ARG A 63 -24.07 -4.40 17.74
C ARG A 63 -24.56 -4.43 19.18
N HIS A 64 -25.15 -5.54 19.61
CA HIS A 64 -25.57 -5.78 20.98
C HIS A 64 -25.15 -7.19 21.43
N LYS A 65 -24.44 -7.28 22.56
CA LYS A 65 -23.92 -8.55 23.13
C LYS A 65 -23.20 -9.45 22.12
N GLY A 66 -22.43 -8.85 21.21
CA GLY A 66 -21.66 -9.58 20.18
C GLY A 66 -22.45 -9.93 18.91
N VAL A 67 -23.77 -9.76 18.91
CA VAL A 67 -24.64 -9.98 17.76
C VAL A 67 -24.91 -8.65 17.05
N VAL A 68 -24.99 -8.69 15.71
CA VAL A 68 -25.32 -7.52 14.89
C VAL A 68 -26.78 -7.63 14.45
N HIS A 69 -27.56 -6.58 14.68
CA HIS A 69 -28.98 -6.49 14.36
C HIS A 69 -29.24 -5.33 13.38
N ALA A 70 -30.33 -5.41 12.63
CA ALA A 70 -30.80 -4.29 11.82
C ALA A 70 -31.23 -3.13 12.75
N GLY A 71 -30.66 -1.95 12.52
CA GLY A 71 -31.05 -0.72 13.18
C GLY A 71 -32.24 -0.06 12.48
N GLN A 72 -32.89 0.86 13.17
CA GLN A 72 -34.01 1.66 12.62
C GLN A 72 -33.54 2.93 11.90
N HIS A 73 -32.25 3.26 11.98
CA HIS A 73 -31.68 4.46 11.38
C HIS A 73 -31.25 4.22 9.93
N GLU A 74 -31.36 5.25 9.11
CA GLU A 74 -30.93 5.20 7.72
C GLU A 74 -29.39 5.01 7.61
N PRO A 75 -28.91 4.12 6.72
CA PRO A 75 -27.48 3.94 6.47
C PRO A 75 -26.78 5.22 6.01
N ILE A 76 -25.68 5.57 6.68
CA ILE A 76 -24.82 6.69 6.28
C ILE A 76 -23.90 6.30 5.12
N ILE A 77 -23.50 5.03 5.00
CA ILE A 77 -22.65 4.52 3.91
C ILE A 77 -23.35 3.36 3.16
N PRO A 78 -23.14 3.24 1.85
CA PRO A 78 -23.64 2.09 1.08
C PRO A 78 -23.03 0.77 1.58
N ARG A 79 -23.84 -0.31 1.58
CA ARG A 79 -23.39 -1.65 1.99
C ARG A 79 -22.17 -2.13 1.20
N GLN A 80 -22.17 -1.89 -0.11
CA GLN A 80 -21.05 -2.25 -0.98
C GLN A 80 -19.71 -1.61 -0.56
N LEU A 81 -19.73 -0.35 -0.12
CA LEU A 81 -18.52 0.33 0.37
C LEU A 81 -18.08 -0.23 1.72
N TRP A 82 -19.04 -0.52 2.60
CA TRP A 82 -18.78 -1.16 3.89
C TRP A 82 -18.10 -2.52 3.72
N ASP A 83 -18.66 -3.38 2.86
CA ASP A 83 -18.15 -4.73 2.62
C ASP A 83 -16.72 -4.69 2.04
N ARG A 84 -16.46 -3.77 1.11
CA ARG A 84 -15.10 -3.54 0.59
C ARG A 84 -14.12 -3.16 1.70
N VAL A 85 -14.52 -2.27 2.62
CA VAL A 85 -13.69 -1.88 3.76
C VAL A 85 -13.47 -3.04 4.73
N GLN A 86 -14.50 -3.84 5.03
CA GLN A 86 -14.36 -5.01 5.89
C GLN A 86 -13.44 -6.07 5.27
N ALA A 87 -13.55 -6.30 3.96
CA ALA A 87 -12.65 -7.20 3.24
C ALA A 87 -11.18 -6.75 3.37
N ILE A 88 -10.91 -5.45 3.21
CA ILE A 88 -9.55 -4.90 3.42
C ILE A 88 -9.10 -5.06 4.88
N LEU A 89 -9.98 -4.88 5.86
CA LEU A 89 -9.65 -5.01 7.28
C LEU A 89 -9.45 -6.46 7.73
N ALA A 90 -10.01 -7.43 7.01
CA ALA A 90 -9.86 -8.86 7.26
C ALA A 90 -8.52 -9.42 6.74
N GLU A 91 -7.87 -8.73 5.80
CA GLU A 91 -6.53 -9.10 5.34
C GLU A 91 -5.51 -9.07 6.48
N ASP A 92 -4.55 -9.99 6.45
CA ASP A 92 -3.43 -9.99 7.39
C ASP A 92 -2.75 -8.61 7.41
N ALA A 93 -2.54 -8.08 8.62
CA ALA A 93 -2.08 -6.71 8.77
C ALA A 93 -0.66 -6.48 8.21
N SER A 94 0.20 -7.51 8.25
CA SER A 94 1.55 -7.49 7.70
C SER A 94 1.51 -7.56 6.17
N GLU A 95 0.70 -8.46 5.61
CA GLU A 95 0.52 -8.56 4.16
C GLU A 95 -0.10 -7.30 3.56
N ARG A 96 -1.16 -6.77 4.18
CA ARG A 96 -1.81 -5.53 3.76
C ARG A 96 -0.83 -4.36 3.78
N MET A 97 0.00 -4.27 4.82
CA MET A 97 1.05 -3.26 4.91
C MET A 97 2.05 -3.42 3.76
N GLY A 98 2.54 -4.63 3.49
CA GLY A 98 3.42 -4.92 2.37
C GLY A 98 2.83 -4.51 1.02
N LYS A 99 1.60 -4.97 0.71
CA LYS A 99 0.88 -4.65 -0.53
C LYS A 99 0.65 -3.15 -0.70
N THR A 100 0.25 -2.46 0.37
CA THR A 100 0.04 -1.01 0.33
C THR A 100 1.34 -0.25 0.06
N GLN A 101 2.42 -0.70 0.70
CA GLN A 101 3.74 -0.11 0.53
C GLN A 101 4.32 -0.35 -0.86
N THR A 102 4.02 -1.48 -1.51
CA THR A 102 4.40 -1.75 -2.90
C THR A 102 3.60 -0.90 -3.91
N ARG A 103 2.36 -0.51 -3.60
CA ARG A 103 1.53 0.35 -4.48
C ARG A 103 1.92 1.83 -4.47
N GLY A 104 2.68 2.28 -3.48
CA GLY A 104 3.13 3.67 -3.39
C GLY A 104 4.28 3.97 -4.35
N LYS A 105 4.65 5.25 -4.49
CA LYS A 105 5.96 5.59 -5.07
C LYS A 105 7.06 5.06 -4.14
N THR A 106 7.75 4.00 -4.56
CA THR A 106 8.82 3.39 -3.77
C THR A 106 10.18 3.63 -4.37
N ASP A 107 11.13 4.09 -3.56
CA ASP A 107 12.57 4.10 -3.87
C ASP A 107 13.17 2.66 -3.92
N ALA A 108 12.42 1.64 -4.36
CA ALA A 108 12.84 0.23 -4.29
C ALA A 108 12.07 -0.60 -5.31
N LEU A 109 12.69 -0.89 -6.45
CA LEU A 109 12.06 -1.57 -7.59
C LEU A 109 11.69 -3.02 -7.26
N LEU A 110 12.54 -3.72 -6.51
CA LEU A 110 12.36 -5.14 -6.18
C LEU A 110 11.61 -5.36 -4.86
N ARG A 111 10.93 -4.33 -4.33
CA ARG A 111 10.19 -4.44 -3.08
C ARG A 111 9.12 -5.52 -3.17
N GLY A 112 9.34 -6.60 -2.44
CA GLY A 112 8.42 -7.70 -2.35
C GLY A 112 8.61 -8.81 -3.38
N LEU A 113 9.59 -8.64 -4.30
CA LEU A 113 9.92 -9.56 -5.39
C LEU A 113 11.26 -10.28 -5.17
N LEU A 114 12.15 -9.73 -4.34
CA LEU A 114 13.46 -10.32 -4.08
C LEU A 114 13.39 -11.39 -2.98
N PHE A 115 13.84 -12.59 -3.32
CA PHE A 115 13.96 -13.73 -2.42
C PHE A 115 15.37 -14.34 -2.52
N GLY A 116 15.90 -14.80 -1.39
CA GLY A 116 17.16 -15.55 -1.36
C GLY A 116 16.98 -17.00 -1.81
N ALA A 117 18.09 -17.70 -2.02
CA ALA A 117 18.09 -19.12 -2.40
C ALA A 117 17.32 -20.02 -1.43
N ASN A 118 17.27 -19.64 -0.14
CA ASN A 118 16.55 -20.37 0.90
C ASN A 118 15.05 -20.00 0.97
N GLY A 119 14.53 -19.25 -0.01
CA GLY A 119 13.15 -18.76 -0.03
C GLY A 119 12.88 -17.59 0.93
N GLU A 120 13.90 -17.08 1.61
CA GLU A 120 13.73 -15.95 2.52
C GLU A 120 13.47 -14.66 1.76
N LYS A 121 12.53 -13.85 2.27
CA LYS A 121 12.18 -12.58 1.66
C LYS A 121 13.14 -11.48 2.05
N TYR A 122 13.58 -10.71 1.05
CA TYR A 122 14.40 -9.54 1.27
C TYR A 122 13.56 -8.28 1.47
N HIS A 123 14.01 -7.45 2.42
CA HIS A 123 13.36 -6.21 2.79
C HIS A 123 14.27 -5.03 2.48
N ILE A 124 13.71 -3.96 1.95
CA ILE A 124 14.47 -2.73 1.71
C ILE A 124 14.75 -2.01 3.04
N THR A 125 16.00 -1.66 3.26
CA THR A 125 16.49 -0.77 4.33
C THR A 125 17.30 0.37 3.73
N PHE A 126 17.55 1.40 4.51
CA PHE A 126 18.41 2.51 4.08
C PHE A 126 19.22 3.09 5.23
N SER A 127 20.39 3.59 4.88
CA SER A 127 21.26 4.38 5.77
C SER A 127 21.39 5.80 5.21
N LYS A 128 21.32 6.81 6.09
CA LYS A 128 21.49 8.22 5.70
C LYS A 128 22.79 8.76 6.27
N LYS A 129 23.60 9.40 5.43
CA LYS A 129 24.75 10.19 5.89
C LYS A 129 24.30 11.57 6.37
N PRO A 130 25.08 12.24 7.23
CA PRO A 130 24.81 13.63 7.64
C PRO A 130 24.67 14.59 6.45
N SER A 131 25.36 14.31 5.33
CA SER A 131 25.24 15.06 4.07
C SER A 131 23.90 14.89 3.33
N GLY A 132 22.97 14.09 3.86
CA GLY A 132 21.67 13.83 3.26
C GLY A 132 21.65 12.67 2.26
N LYS A 133 22.82 12.15 1.82
CA LYS A 133 22.88 11.01 0.89
C LYS A 133 22.30 9.74 1.52
N LYS A 134 21.35 9.12 0.83
CA LYS A 134 20.63 7.90 1.23
C LYS A 134 21.20 6.70 0.47
N TYR A 135 21.71 5.70 1.18
CA TYR A 135 22.15 4.42 0.64
C TYR A 135 21.08 3.38 0.89
N ARG A 136 20.75 2.59 -0.12
CA ARG A 136 19.64 1.63 -0.11
C ARG A 136 20.18 0.21 -0.19
N TYR A 137 19.61 -0.68 0.60
CA TYR A 137 20.03 -2.06 0.65
C TYR A 137 18.82 -2.99 0.79
N TYR A 138 18.90 -4.18 0.21
CA TYR A 138 17.99 -5.28 0.50
C TYR A 138 18.64 -6.18 1.56
N ILE A 139 17.97 -6.37 2.70
CA ILE A 139 18.43 -7.19 3.81
C ILE A 139 17.46 -8.36 4.05
N PRO A 140 17.96 -9.58 4.31
CA PRO A 140 17.12 -10.69 4.68
C PRO A 140 16.54 -10.48 6.09
N LYS A 141 15.36 -11.04 6.34
CA LYS A 141 14.68 -10.91 7.64
C LYS A 141 15.49 -11.51 8.80
N ALA A 142 16.28 -12.55 8.52
CA ALA A 142 17.17 -13.16 9.50
C ALA A 142 18.24 -12.19 9.98
N ASP A 143 18.97 -11.55 9.06
CA ASP A 143 20.00 -10.55 9.41
C ASP A 143 19.40 -9.34 10.14
N GLN A 144 18.20 -8.91 9.75
CA GLN A 144 17.51 -7.83 10.45
C GLN A 144 17.16 -8.18 11.91
N ARG A 145 16.93 -9.46 12.21
CA ARG A 145 16.51 -9.93 13.55
C ARG A 145 17.66 -10.40 14.43
N TYR A 146 18.64 -11.10 13.86
CA TYR A 146 19.67 -11.83 14.59
C TYR A 146 21.08 -11.26 14.36
N GLY A 147 21.22 -10.26 13.48
CA GLY A 147 22.49 -9.59 13.20
C GLY A 147 23.12 -10.03 11.89
N SER A 148 24.07 -9.21 11.44
CA SER A 148 24.78 -9.40 10.17
C SER A 148 25.48 -10.76 10.10
N GLY A 149 25.35 -11.46 8.97
CA GLY A 149 26.00 -12.75 8.73
C GLY A 149 25.19 -13.97 9.19
N THR A 150 23.92 -13.77 9.55
CA THR A 150 22.99 -14.87 9.85
C THR A 150 22.52 -15.57 8.56
N SER A 151 22.32 -14.80 7.49
CA SER A 151 22.03 -15.26 6.14
C SER A 151 23.31 -15.51 5.35
N ALA A 152 23.29 -16.54 4.50
CA ALA A 152 24.41 -16.90 3.63
C ALA A 152 24.75 -15.79 2.61
N THR A 153 23.75 -15.05 2.12
CA THR A 153 23.95 -14.00 1.10
C THR A 153 24.06 -12.61 1.73
N GLY A 154 23.49 -12.41 2.93
CA GLY A 154 23.60 -11.15 3.66
C GLY A 154 22.92 -9.97 2.94
N MET A 155 23.38 -8.76 3.27
CA MET A 155 22.81 -7.51 2.77
C MET A 155 23.34 -7.16 1.36
N ILE A 156 22.43 -6.81 0.44
CA ILE A 156 22.74 -6.52 -0.96
C ILE A 156 22.51 -5.02 -1.27
N PRO A 157 23.46 -4.32 -1.92
CA PRO A 157 23.25 -2.94 -2.40
C PRO A 157 22.09 -2.87 -3.40
N ALA A 158 21.10 -2.01 -3.14
CA ALA A 158 19.90 -1.94 -3.97
C ALA A 158 20.23 -1.46 -5.39
N ASP A 159 21.12 -0.49 -5.55
CA ASP A 159 21.48 0.08 -6.85
C ASP A 159 22.04 -1.02 -7.80
N GLN A 160 22.91 -1.88 -7.29
CA GLN A 160 23.55 -2.94 -8.08
C GLN A 160 22.56 -4.03 -8.50
N ILE A 161 21.76 -4.56 -7.56
CA ILE A 161 20.82 -5.64 -7.89
C ILE A 161 19.67 -5.13 -8.76
N GLU A 162 19.22 -3.90 -8.54
CA GLU A 162 18.19 -3.27 -9.37
C GLU A 162 18.68 -3.05 -10.80
N GLU A 163 19.92 -2.59 -10.98
CA GLU A 163 20.54 -2.43 -12.30
C GLU A 163 20.63 -3.75 -13.06
N VAL A 164 21.06 -4.84 -12.41
CA VAL A 164 21.11 -6.17 -13.03
C VAL A 164 19.71 -6.62 -13.47
N VAL A 165 18.70 -6.49 -12.61
CA VAL A 165 17.33 -6.91 -12.95
C VAL A 165 16.74 -6.06 -14.08
N VAL A 166 16.98 -4.75 -14.07
CA VAL A 166 16.55 -3.85 -15.14
C VAL A 166 17.20 -4.23 -16.47
N ASN A 167 18.51 -4.48 -16.48
CA ASN A 167 19.22 -4.90 -17.68
C ASN A 167 18.72 -6.25 -18.22
N MET A 168 18.48 -7.22 -17.34
CA MET A 168 17.86 -8.50 -17.73
C MET A 168 16.47 -8.31 -18.34
N LEU A 169 15.66 -7.41 -17.76
CA LEU A 169 14.34 -7.10 -18.29
C LEU A 169 14.43 -6.45 -19.67
N ILE A 170 15.33 -5.49 -19.85
CA ILE A 170 15.58 -4.83 -21.15
C ILE A 170 15.99 -5.87 -22.20
N GLN A 171 16.93 -6.76 -21.87
CA GLN A 171 17.36 -7.81 -22.79
C GLN A 171 16.23 -8.77 -23.15
N ALA A 172 15.39 -9.16 -22.18
CA ALA A 172 14.24 -10.03 -22.44
C ALA A 172 13.19 -9.34 -23.33
N LEU A 173 12.97 -8.03 -23.14
CA LEU A 173 12.04 -7.24 -23.95
C LEU A 173 12.59 -6.97 -25.36
N GLN A 174 13.91 -6.87 -25.52
CA GLN A 174 14.59 -6.73 -26.82
C GLN A 174 14.80 -8.06 -27.55
N SER A 175 14.43 -9.19 -26.95
CA SER A 175 14.52 -10.48 -27.63
C SER A 175 13.66 -10.47 -28.91
N PRO A 176 14.15 -11.07 -30.02
CA PRO A 176 13.40 -11.13 -31.28
C PRO A 176 11.98 -11.67 -31.10
N GLU A 177 11.80 -12.63 -30.19
CA GLU A 177 10.51 -13.23 -29.87
C GLU A 177 9.55 -12.22 -29.23
N SER A 178 10.03 -11.42 -28.27
CA SER A 178 9.25 -10.36 -27.63
C SER A 178 8.86 -9.27 -28.63
N VAL A 179 9.82 -8.79 -29.44
CA VAL A 179 9.59 -7.77 -30.46
C VAL A 179 8.57 -8.25 -31.50
N GLN A 180 8.70 -9.49 -31.96
CA GLN A 180 7.75 -10.09 -32.90
C GLN A 180 6.37 -10.32 -32.27
N GLY A 181 6.32 -10.68 -30.98
CA GLY A 181 5.06 -10.77 -30.22
C GLY A 181 4.33 -9.43 -30.17
N VAL A 182 5.06 -8.35 -29.88
CA VAL A 182 4.51 -6.97 -29.87
C VAL A 182 4.05 -6.58 -31.27
N TRP A 183 4.86 -6.82 -32.31
CA TRP A 183 4.48 -6.52 -33.70
C TRP A 183 3.17 -7.20 -34.11
N LYS A 184 3.01 -8.50 -33.81
CA LYS A 184 1.76 -9.23 -34.09
C LYS A 184 0.55 -8.55 -33.47
N GLN A 185 0.70 -8.05 -32.24
CA GLN A 185 -0.39 -7.39 -31.53
C GLN A 185 -0.66 -5.97 -32.06
N VAL A 186 0.39 -5.21 -32.38
CA VAL A 186 0.26 -3.87 -32.98
C VAL A 186 -0.42 -3.95 -34.34
N ARG A 187 -0.04 -4.91 -35.18
CA ARG A 187 -0.68 -5.14 -36.48
C ARG A 187 -2.18 -5.42 -36.38
N LEU A 188 -2.62 -6.08 -35.31
CA LEU A 188 -4.04 -6.38 -35.07
C LEU A 188 -4.83 -5.16 -34.56
N LEU A 189 -4.21 -4.33 -33.73
CA LEU A 189 -4.86 -3.20 -33.06
C LEU A 189 -4.76 -1.87 -33.82
N TYR A 190 -3.69 -1.69 -34.60
CA TYR A 190 -3.33 -0.45 -35.30
C TYR A 190 -2.74 -0.76 -36.69
N PRO A 191 -3.58 -1.08 -37.69
CA PRO A 191 -3.13 -1.46 -39.04
C PRO A 191 -2.33 -0.39 -39.77
N GLU A 192 -2.52 0.88 -39.40
CA GLU A 192 -1.83 2.05 -39.95
C GLU A 192 -0.37 2.19 -39.53
N ILE A 193 0.09 1.46 -38.49
CA ILE A 193 1.48 1.51 -38.03
C ILE A 193 2.30 0.43 -38.73
N GLY A 194 3.34 0.84 -39.46
CA GLY A 194 4.25 -0.07 -40.17
C GLY A 194 5.26 -0.76 -39.25
N GLU A 195 5.69 -1.97 -39.65
CA GLU A 195 6.67 -2.80 -38.92
C GLU A 195 7.98 -2.06 -38.54
N PRO A 196 8.62 -1.27 -39.43
CA PRO A 196 9.88 -0.60 -39.10
C PRO A 196 9.73 0.38 -37.94
N THR A 197 8.57 1.03 -37.82
CA THR A 197 8.26 1.98 -36.75
C THR A 197 8.12 1.28 -35.39
N VAL A 198 7.71 0.02 -35.38
CA VAL A 198 7.52 -0.78 -34.14
C VAL A 198 8.81 -1.47 -33.71
N VAL A 199 9.63 -1.92 -34.66
CA VAL A 199 10.85 -2.69 -34.39
C VAL A 199 12.04 -1.77 -34.02
N LEU A 200 12.04 -0.51 -34.46
CA LEU A 200 13.12 0.46 -34.22
C LEU A 200 12.88 1.43 -33.05
N ALA A 201 11.75 1.30 -32.36
CA ALA A 201 11.37 2.12 -31.19
C ALA A 201 11.89 1.51 -29.88
#